data_AF-A0A9Q3ILZ3-F1
#
_entry.id   AF-A0A9Q3ILZ3-F1
#
_cell.length_a   1.000
_cell.length_b   1.000
_cell.length_c   1.000
_cell.angle_alpha   90.00
_cell.angle_beta   90.00
_cell.angle_gamma   90.00
#
_symmetry.space_group_name_H-M   'P 1'
#
loop_
_entity.id
_entity.type
_entity.pdbx_description
1 polymer ?
#
loop_
_entity_poly.entity_id
_entity_poly.type
_entity_poly.pdbx_seq_one_letter_code
_entity_poly.pdbx_strand_id
1 'polypeptide(L)'
;MPKEISVISSAKDTYKEGFVANQLVEAQINLSLSQKMRHGLIDVLYIYKYAFASDNESLGAIKGHEAYFPFNIDRPYHPVLRRPAYPASPRARDVLEKHIQELI
;
A
#
# COMPACT_ATOMS: atom_id res chain seq x y z
N MET A 1 9.46 17.38 24.15
CA MET A 1 10.25 16.33 24.81
C MET A 1 10.14 15.07 23.94
N PRO A 2 11.18 14.63 23.23
CA PRO A 2 11.11 13.40 22.45
C PRO A 2 10.99 12.21 23.42
N LYS A 3 9.95 11.40 23.24
CA LYS A 3 9.69 10.19 24.04
C LYS A 3 10.80 9.17 23.75
N GLU A 4 11.48 8.74 24.80
CA GLU A 4 12.46 7.66 24.72
C GLU A 4 11.80 6.39 24.20
N ILE A 5 12.37 5.83 23.12
CA ILE A 5 11.98 4.52 22.60
C ILE A 5 12.57 3.50 23.58
N SER A 6 11.74 3.03 24.52
CA SER A 6 12.07 1.94 25.41
C SER A 6 12.34 0.69 24.57
N VAL A 7 13.61 0.28 24.51
CA VAL A 7 14.05 -0.95 23.83
C VAL A 7 13.53 -2.14 24.64
N ILE A 8 12.44 -2.74 24.18
CA ILE A 8 11.89 -3.96 24.77
C ILE A 8 12.80 -5.12 24.37
N SER A 9 13.40 -5.75 25.37
CA SER A 9 14.36 -6.84 25.25
C SER A 9 13.71 -8.16 24.82
N SER A 10 14.26 -8.72 23.74
CA SER A 10 14.61 -10.14 23.55
C SER A 10 13.60 -11.22 23.99
N ALA A 11 12.68 -11.54 23.09
CA ALA A 11 12.30 -12.91 22.78
C ALA A 11 12.59 -13.14 21.28
N LYS A 12 12.98 -14.35 20.87
CA LYS A 12 13.07 -14.69 19.44
C LYS A 12 11.66 -14.66 18.87
N ASP A 13 11.31 -13.52 18.31
CA ASP A 13 9.97 -13.28 17.80
C ASP A 13 9.90 -13.87 16.39
N THR A 14 9.39 -15.10 16.29
CA THR A 14 9.31 -15.87 15.04
C THR A 14 8.61 -15.07 13.92
N TYR A 15 7.66 -14.20 14.28
CA TYR A 15 6.98 -13.31 13.35
C TYR A 15 7.87 -12.22 12.78
N LYS A 16 8.80 -11.70 13.57
CA LYS A 16 9.75 -10.68 13.14
C LYS A 16 10.83 -11.27 12.23
N GLU A 17 11.26 -12.49 12.51
CA GLU A 17 12.15 -13.23 11.61
C GLU A 17 11.48 -13.48 10.26
N GLY A 18 10.20 -13.87 10.25
CA GLY A 18 9.39 -13.99 9.04
C GLY A 18 9.22 -12.65 8.29
N PHE A 19 9.03 -11.55 9.01
CA PHE A 19 8.97 -10.20 8.40
C PHE A 19 10.27 -9.83 7.69
N VAL A 20 11.43 -10.07 8.34
CA VAL A 20 12.74 -9.80 7.72
C VAL A 20 12.95 -10.69 6.49
N ALA A 21 12.60 -11.97 6.59
CA ALA A 21 12.82 -12.96 5.54
C ALA A 21 11.86 -12.88 4.34
N ASN A 22 10.72 -12.20 4.47
CA ASN A 22 9.73 -12.10 3.40
C ASN A 22 9.55 -10.66 2.89
N GLN A 23 9.56 -9.66 3.77
CA GLN A 23 9.27 -8.26 3.40
C GLN A 23 10.52 -7.39 3.27
N LEU A 24 11.64 -7.75 3.91
CA LEU A 24 12.88 -6.97 3.84
C LEU A 24 13.97 -7.62 2.99
N VAL A 25 13.66 -8.66 2.22
CA VAL A 25 14.63 -9.38 1.37
C VAL A 25 15.25 -8.45 0.34
N GLU A 26 14.42 -7.65 -0.32
CA GLU A 26 14.84 -6.72 -1.36
C GLU A 26 15.25 -5.35 -0.80
N ALA A 27 15.12 -5.16 0.52
CA ALA A 27 15.41 -3.89 1.17
C ALA A 27 16.92 -3.57 1.13
N GLN A 28 17.28 -2.48 0.47
CA GLN A 28 18.65 -1.98 0.41
C GLN A 28 18.99 -1.20 1.69
N ILE A 29 19.25 -1.93 2.78
CA ILE A 29 19.71 -1.33 4.03
C ILE A 29 21.19 -0.94 3.91
N ASN A 30 21.50 0.31 4.26
CA ASN A 30 22.86 0.85 4.20
C ASN A 30 23.87 -0.04 4.96
N LEU A 31 24.96 -0.42 4.28
CA LEU A 31 26.01 -1.32 4.78
C LEU A 31 26.89 -0.67 5.85
N SER A 32 26.94 0.66 5.93
CA SER A 32 27.72 1.41 6.94
C SER A 32 27.05 1.42 8.32
N LEU A 33 25.83 0.88 8.45
CA LEU A 33 25.14 0.81 9.73
C LEU A 33 25.80 -0.23 10.64
N SER A 34 26.06 0.17 11.89
CA SER A 34 26.50 -0.78 12.91
C SER A 34 25.41 -1.82 13.18
N GLN A 35 25.80 -3.00 13.66
CA GLN A 35 24.88 -4.08 13.95
C GLN A 35 23.76 -3.63 14.92
N LYS A 36 24.06 -2.81 15.92
CA LYS A 36 23.06 -2.26 16.86
C LYS A 36 22.04 -1.36 16.16
N MET A 37 22.51 -0.49 15.27
CA MET A 37 21.63 0.42 14.50
C MET A 37 20.74 -0.36 13.54
N ARG A 38 21.28 -1.39 12.89
CA ARG A 38 20.51 -2.26 11.99
C ARG A 38 19.37 -2.97 12.74
N HIS A 39 19.65 -3.48 13.93
CA HIS A 39 18.59 -4.07 14.77
C HIS A 39 17.54 -3.02 15.14
N GLY A 40 17.95 -1.86 15.64
CA GLY A 40 17.00 -0.79 15.98
C GLY A 40 16.13 -0.34 14.81
N LEU A 41 16.69 -0.29 13.59
CA LEU A 41 15.93 0.00 12.38
C LEU A 41 14.88 -1.08 12.10
N ILE A 42 15.27 -2.36 12.14
CA ILE A 42 14.35 -3.48 11.93
C ILE A 42 13.25 -3.48 12.98
N ASP A 43 13.57 -3.13 14.23
CA ASP A 43 12.58 -3.01 15.31
C ASP A 43 11.52 -1.97 14.96
N VAL A 44 11.95 -0.77 14.56
CA VAL A 44 11.04 0.32 14.16
C VAL A 44 10.18 -0.10 12.97
N LEU A 45 10.79 -0.68 11.93
CA LEU A 45 10.06 -1.13 10.74
C LEU A 45 9.02 -2.21 11.09
N TYR A 46 9.36 -3.14 11.98
CA TYR A 46 8.44 -4.18 12.40
C TYR A 46 7.28 -3.65 13.26
N ILE A 47 7.55 -2.68 14.14
CA ILE A 47 6.54 -2.01 14.97
C ILE A 47 5.53 -1.30 14.07
N TYR A 48 5.99 -0.60 13.05
CA TYR A 48 5.16 0.21 12.15
C TYR A 48 4.83 -0.46 10.82
N LYS A 49 4.94 -1.80 10.71
CA LYS A 49 4.77 -2.52 9.44
C LYS A 49 3.46 -2.21 8.69
N TYR A 50 2.36 -1.99 9.42
CA TYR A 50 1.04 -1.66 8.86
C TYR A 50 0.89 -0.20 8.42
N ALA A 51 1.88 0.65 8.69
CA ALA A 51 1.90 2.03 8.20
C ALA A 51 2.45 2.13 6.77
N PHE A 52 3.05 1.05 6.25
CA PHE A 52 3.61 0.99 4.91
C PHE A 52 2.67 0.22 3.99
N ALA A 53 2.52 0.68 2.76
CA ALA A 53 1.79 -0.06 1.74
C ALA A 53 2.58 -1.33 1.37
N SER A 54 1.89 -2.46 1.25
CA SER A 54 2.43 -3.71 0.71
C SER A 54 1.57 -4.18 -0.45
N ASP A 55 2.13 -4.96 -1.36
CA ASP A 55 1.41 -5.46 -2.55
C ASP A 55 0.22 -6.36 -2.19
N ASN A 56 0.17 -6.88 -0.96
CA ASN A 56 -0.91 -7.74 -0.46
C ASN A 56 -2.04 -6.98 0.22
N GLU A 57 -1.88 -5.67 0.48
CA GLU A 57 -2.86 -4.85 1.19
C GLU A 57 -3.47 -3.81 0.25
N SER A 58 -4.79 -3.84 0.10
CA SER A 58 -5.52 -2.87 -0.72
C SER A 58 -5.31 -1.45 -0.20
N LEU A 59 -4.82 -0.55 -1.06
CA LEU A 59 -4.74 0.88 -0.75
C LEU A 59 -6.16 1.46 -0.59
N GLY A 60 -6.39 2.18 0.50
CA GLY A 60 -7.51 3.12 0.58
C GLY A 60 -8.85 2.60 1.14
N ALA A 61 -8.90 1.43 1.77
CA ALA A 61 -10.08 0.96 2.51
C ALA A 61 -10.25 1.68 3.88
N ILE A 62 -10.16 3.02 3.89
CA ILE A 62 -10.34 3.82 5.10
C ILE A 62 -11.84 3.97 5.36
N LYS A 63 -12.33 3.25 6.37
CA LYS A 63 -13.75 3.33 6.80
C LYS A 63 -14.13 4.78 7.15
N GLY A 64 -15.26 5.26 6.66
CA GLY A 64 -15.78 6.59 7.00
C GLY A 64 -15.33 7.73 6.07
N HIS A 65 -14.59 7.43 5.00
CA HIS A 65 -14.22 8.40 3.96
C HIS A 65 -15.04 8.21 2.67
N GLU A 66 -16.28 7.72 2.78
CA GLU A 66 -17.16 7.59 1.63
C GLU A 66 -17.53 8.97 1.10
N ALA A 67 -17.24 9.22 -0.17
CA ALA A 67 -17.60 10.47 -0.82
C ALA A 67 -19.04 10.39 -1.35
N TYR A 68 -19.90 11.31 -0.90
CA TYR A 68 -21.25 11.49 -1.44
C TYR A 68 -21.24 12.52 -2.57
N PHE A 69 -21.56 12.07 -3.78
CA PHE A 69 -21.65 12.93 -4.96
C PHE A 69 -23.12 13.09 -5.37
N PRO A 70 -23.82 14.17 -4.93
CA PRO A 70 -25.18 14.44 -5.36
C PRO A 70 -25.19 14.81 -6.84
N PHE A 71 -26.12 14.22 -7.60
CA PHE A 71 -26.37 14.65 -8.97
C PHE A 71 -27.21 15.92 -8.95
N ASN A 72 -26.78 16.93 -9.71
CA ASN A 72 -27.55 18.16 -9.94
C ASN A 72 -28.55 18.02 -11.10
N ILE A 73 -28.75 16.81 -11.61
CA ILE A 73 -29.60 16.53 -12.76
C ILE A 73 -30.49 15.32 -12.49
N ASP A 74 -31.74 15.41 -12.92
CA ASP A 74 -32.69 14.30 -12.90
C ASP A 74 -32.64 13.49 -14.19
N ARG A 75 -33.09 12.23 -14.12
CA ARG A 75 -33.23 11.39 -15.32
C ARG A 75 -34.33 11.96 -16.22
N PRO A 76 -34.17 11.89 -17.56
CA PRO A 76 -33.11 11.20 -18.30
C PRO A 76 -31.79 12.01 -18.43
N TYR A 77 -30.65 11.34 -18.23
CA TYR A 77 -29.33 11.96 -18.40
C TYR A 77 -29.11 12.48 -19.82
N HIS A 78 -28.39 13.60 -19.94
CA HIS A 78 -28.05 14.27 -21.19
C HIS A 78 -27.41 13.28 -22.19
N PRO A 79 -27.79 13.28 -23.49
CA PRO A 79 -27.28 12.31 -24.48
C PRO A 79 -25.75 12.23 -24.59
N VAL A 80 -25.05 13.33 -24.30
CA VAL A 80 -23.57 13.39 -24.28
C VAL A 80 -22.96 12.42 -23.25
N LEU A 81 -23.65 12.15 -22.14
CA LEU A 81 -23.20 11.21 -21.11
C LEU A 81 -23.41 9.74 -21.51
N ARG A 82 -24.12 9.47 -22.62
CA ARG A 82 -24.40 8.11 -23.12
C ARG A 82 -23.46 7.69 -24.27
N ARG A 83 -22.40 8.45 -24.51
CA ARG A 83 -21.46 8.16 -25.58
C ARG A 83 -20.72 6.85 -25.27
N PRO A 84 -20.55 5.96 -26.26
CA PRO A 84 -19.71 4.78 -26.07
C PRO A 84 -18.29 5.22 -25.77
N ALA A 85 -17.56 4.38 -25.02
CA ALA A 85 -16.13 4.60 -24.80
C ALA A 85 -15.41 4.70 -26.15
N TYR A 86 -14.42 5.60 -26.23
CA TYR A 86 -13.62 5.76 -27.43
C TYR A 86 -12.85 4.46 -27.71
N PRO A 87 -12.72 4.02 -28.98
CA PRO A 87 -11.96 2.81 -29.30
C PRO A 87 -10.50 2.96 -28.88
N ALA A 88 -10.02 2.02 -28.06
CA ALA A 88 -8.62 1.89 -27.72
C ALA A 88 -7.89 0.97 -28.71
N SER A 89 -6.60 1.21 -28.94
CA SER A 89 -5.77 0.32 -29.76
C SER A 89 -5.64 -1.07 -29.12
N PRO A 90 -5.38 -2.15 -29.89
CA PRO A 90 -5.23 -3.49 -29.33
C PRO A 90 -4.19 -3.55 -28.21
N ARG A 91 -3.02 -2.94 -28.43
CA ARG A 91 -1.97 -2.85 -27.42
C ARG A 91 -2.40 -2.10 -26.15
N ALA A 92 -3.15 -1.01 -26.31
CA ALA A 92 -3.64 -0.24 -25.17
C ALA A 92 -4.67 -1.04 -24.37
N ARG A 93 -5.54 -1.80 -25.04
CA ARG A 93 -6.50 -2.70 -24.39
C ARG A 93 -5.80 -3.76 -23.56
N ASP A 94 -4.77 -4.42 -24.08
CA ASP A 94 -4.06 -5.48 -23.36
C ASP A 94 -3.39 -4.97 -22.06
N VAL A 95 -2.89 -3.74 -22.06
CA VAL A 95 -2.29 -3.12 -20.86
C VAL A 95 -3.36 -2.69 -19.87
N LEU A 96 -4.44 -2.08 -20.35
CA LEU A 96 -5.57 -1.66 -19.51
C LEU A 96 -6.22 -2.86 -18.83
N GLU A 97 -6.37 -3.97 -19.54
CA GLU A 97 -6.99 -5.19 -19.00
C GLU A 97 -6.22 -5.72 -17.77
N LYS A 98 -4.88 -5.70 -17.82
CA LYS A 98 -4.05 -6.12 -16.68
C LYS A 98 -4.30 -5.24 -15.45
N HIS A 99 -4.30 -3.92 -15.62
CA HIS A 99 -4.52 -2.99 -14.51
C HIS A 99 -5.96 -3.00 -13.99
N ILE A 100 -6.94 -3.26 -14.87
CA ILE A 100 -8.33 -3.45 -14.44
C ILE A 100 -8.43 -4.69 -13.55
N GLN A 101 -7.77 -5.80 -13.91
CA GLN A 101 -7.75 -7.02 -13.09
C GLN A 101 -7.05 -6.82 -11.74
N GLU A 102 -6.07 -5.93 -11.64
CA GLU A 102 -5.42 -5.58 -10.36
C GLU A 102 -6.35 -4.78 -9.42
N LEU A 103 -7.42 -4.16 -9.96
CA LEU A 103 -8.34 -3.29 -9.22
C LEU A 103 -9.66 -3.99 -8.81
N ILE A 104 -9.92 -5.21 -9.29
CA ILE A 104 -11.15 -6.00 -9.04
C ILE A 104 -10.85 -7.09 -8.01
#